data_AF-A0A7G8G3U7-F1
#
_entry.id   AF-A0A7G8G3U7-F1
#
_cell.length_a   1.000
_cell.length_b   1.000
_cell.length_c   1.000
_cell.angle_alpha   90.00
_cell.angle_beta   90.00
_cell.angle_gamma   90.00
#
_symmetry.space_group_name_H-M   'P 1'
#
loop_
_entity.id
_entity.type
_entity.pdbx_description
1 polymer ?
#
loop_
_entity_poly.entity_id
_entity_poly.type
_entity_poly.pdbx_seq_one_letter_code
_entity_poly.pdbx_strand_id
1 'polypeptide(L)' 'MQFLAAGEALKRLEKLKPGLLSTNFPEIDWKGAMGFRDVIAHQYFDLDAEQVLLICQDALPGLLSAIRTLESEAQKQT' A
#
# COMPACT_ATOMS: atom_id res chain seq x y z
N MET A 1 11.24 8.33 -2.20
CA MET A 1 10.23 8.62 -3.26
C MET A 1 9.27 7.45 -3.54
N GLN A 2 9.69 6.18 -3.55
CA GLN A 2 8.82 5.04 -3.90
C GLN A 2 7.57 4.88 -3.02
N PHE A 3 7.71 5.03 -1.69
CA PHE A 3 6.56 5.00 -0.77
C PHE A 3 5.52 6.10 -1.05
N LEU A 4 5.96 7.28 -1.50
CA LEU A 4 5.05 8.37 -1.88
C LEU A 4 4.17 7.97 -3.06
N ALA A 5 4.81 7.45 -4.10
CA ALA A 5 4.11 7.03 -5.32
C ALA A 5 3.17 5.85 -5.04
N ALA A 6 3.63 4.84 -4.31
CA ALA A 6 2.82 3.68 -3.96
C ALA A 6 1.59 4.07 -3.12
N GLY A 7 1.77 4.87 -2.06
CA GLY A 7 0.67 5.33 -1.22
C GLY A 7 -0.34 6.20 -1.97
N GLU A 8 0.11 7.08 -2.87
CA GLU A 8 -0.77 7.88 -3.73
C GLU A 8 -1.55 7.00 -4.73
N ALA A 9 -0.90 6.02 -5.34
CA ALA A 9 -1.54 5.10 -6.27
C ALA A 9 -2.63 4.26 -5.58
N LEU A 10 -2.34 3.72 -4.39
CA LEU A 10 -3.33 2.99 -3.58
C LEU A 10 -4.53 3.88 -3.22
N LYS A 11 -4.27 5.13 -2.78
CA LYS A 11 -5.32 6.10 -2.45
C LYS A 11 -6.20 6.44 -3.65
N ARG A 12 -5.64 6.48 -4.86
CA ARG A 12 -6.41 6.68 -6.10
C ARG A 12 -7.22 5.45 -6.48
N LEU A 13 -6.63 4.26 -6.36
CA LEU A 13 -7.33 3.00 -6.64
C LEU A 13 -8.56 2.84 -5.73
N GLU A 14 -8.40 3.09 -4.43
CA GLU A 14 -9.50 3.02 -3.46
C GLU A 14 -10.59 4.06 -3.76
N LYS A 15 -10.24 5.25 -4.27
CA LYS A 15 -11.24 6.23 -4.72
C LYS A 15 -12.00 5.78 -5.98
N LEU A 16 -11.32 5.11 -6.90
CA LEU A 16 -11.93 4.63 -8.16
C LEU A 16 -12.78 3.38 -7.94
N LYS A 17 -12.38 2.50 -7.03
CA LYS A 17 -13.08 1.27 -6.67
C LYS A 17 -13.15 1.13 -5.14
N PRO A 18 -14.03 1.89 -4.48
CA PRO A 18 -14.17 1.86 -3.02
C PRO A 18 -14.44 0.45 -2.50
N GLY A 19 -13.70 0.04 -1.48
CA GLY A 19 -13.84 -1.25 -0.81
C GLY A 19 -13.15 -2.41 -1.52
N LEU A 20 -12.60 -2.24 -2.74
CA LEU A 20 -11.93 -3.33 -3.47
C LEU A 20 -10.79 -3.94 -2.65
N LEU A 21 -9.95 -3.09 -2.07
CA LEU A 21 -8.76 -3.53 -1.36
C LEU A 21 -9.12 -4.26 -0.06
N SER A 22 -9.94 -3.62 0.79
CA SER A 22 -10.31 -4.13 2.10
C SER A 22 -11.26 -5.33 2.04
N THR A 23 -12.05 -5.47 0.97
CA THR A 23 -12.95 -6.63 0.80
C THR A 23 -12.18 -7.86 0.34
N ASN A 24 -11.23 -7.70 -0.59
CA ASN A 24 -10.50 -8.83 -1.15
C ASN A 24 -9.31 -9.27 -0.28
N PHE A 25 -8.70 -8.34 0.47
CA PHE A 25 -7.52 -8.58 1.31
C PHE A 25 -7.69 -7.84 2.66
N PRO A 26 -8.61 -8.30 3.53
CA PRO A 26 -8.88 -7.66 4.82
C PRO A 26 -7.71 -7.73 5.81
N GLU A 27 -6.75 -8.63 5.59
CA GLU A 27 -5.56 -8.81 6.41
C GLU A 27 -4.48 -7.74 6.19
N ILE A 28 -4.54 -6.98 5.10
CA ILE A 28 -3.56 -5.94 4.78
C ILE A 28 -4.00 -4.59 5.37
N ASP A 29 -3.08 -3.91 6.06
CA ASP A 29 -3.31 -2.55 6.53
C ASP A 29 -3.22 -1.52 5.38
N TRP A 30 -4.28 -1.45 4.59
CA TRP A 30 -4.40 -0.50 3.48
C TRP A 30 -4.39 0.95 3.94
N LYS A 31 -4.93 1.23 5.13
CA LYS A 31 -4.95 2.57 5.69
C LYS A 31 -3.53 3.02 6.04
N GLY A 32 -2.74 2.16 6.68
CA GLY A 32 -1.31 2.38 6.93
C GLY A 32 -0.53 2.56 5.63
N ALA A 33 -0.71 1.66 4.66
CA ALA A 33 -0.02 1.74 3.36
C ALA A 33 -0.32 3.05 2.60
N MET A 34 -1.56 3.52 2.61
CA MET A 34 -1.95 4.81 2.03
C MET A 34 -1.50 6.00 2.87
N GLY A 35 -1.43 5.87 4.19
CA GLY A 35 -1.06 6.95 5.11
C GLY A 35 0.45 7.17 5.20
N PHE A 36 1.26 6.13 4.99
CA PHE A 36 2.70 6.20 5.17
C PHE A 36 3.39 7.21 4.25
N ARG A 37 2.81 7.48 3.07
CA ARG A 37 3.29 8.59 2.21
C ARG A 37 3.26 9.94 2.90
N ASP A 38 2.27 10.23 3.73
CA ASP A 38 2.14 11.54 4.37
C ASP A 38 3.21 11.71 5.47
N VAL A 39 3.59 10.60 6.13
CA VAL A 39 4.73 10.53 7.07
C VAL A 39 6.05 10.78 6.33
N ILE A 40 6.31 10.03 5.25
CA ILE A 40 7.54 10.19 4.45
C ILE A 40 7.64 11.60 3.82
N ALA A 41 6.52 12.23 3.47
CA ALA A 41 6.53 13.56 2.83
C ALA A 41 6.71 14.71 3.83
N HIS A 42 6.04 14.66 4.98
CA HIS A 42 5.91 15.83 5.86
C HIS A 42 6.54 15.63 7.24
N GLN A 43 6.83 14.40 7.65
CA GLN A 43 7.30 14.04 8.99
C GLN A 43 8.61 13.24 8.92
N TYR A 44 9.36 13.33 7.82
CA TYR A 44 10.56 12.51 7.58
C TYR A 44 11.69 12.73 8.58
N PHE A 45 11.73 13.90 9.24
CA PHE A 45 12.73 14.18 10.28
C PHE A 45 12.55 13.30 11.52
N ASP A 46 11.32 12.88 11.80
CA ASP A 46 10.96 12.05 12.96
C ASP A 46 10.80 10.57 12.58
N LEU A 47 11.27 10.19 11.39
CA LEU A 47 11.13 8.84 10.88
C LEU A 47 12.11 7.89 11.58
N ASP A 48 11.56 6.84 12.18
CA ASP A 48 12.35 5.74 12.74
C ASP A 48 12.78 4.77 11.63
N ALA A 49 14.10 4.63 11.42
CA ALA A 49 14.66 3.74 10.41
C ALA A 49 14.39 2.25 10.69
N GLU A 50 14.34 1.84 11.96
CA GLU A 50 14.00 0.46 12.33
C GLU A 50 12.56 0.15 11.94
N GLN A 51 11.65 1.09 12.18
CA GLN A 51 10.26 0.96 11.77
C GLN A 51 10.09 0.86 10.25
N VAL A 52 10.87 1.64 9.48
CA VAL A 52 10.88 1.56 8.01
C VAL A 52 11.37 0.20 7.55
N LEU A 53 12.42 -0.33 8.18
CA LEU A 53 12.95 -1.65 7.84
C LEU A 53 11.92 -2.76 8.11
N LEU A 54 11.24 -2.70 9.26
CA LEU A 54 10.15 -3.64 9.58
C LEU A 54 9.01 -3.55 8.55
N ILE A 55 8.60 -2.34 8.13
CA ILE A 55 7.61 -2.18 7.06
C ILE A 55 8.07 -2.88 5.78
N CYS A 56 9.36 -2.74 5.42
CA CYS A 56 9.93 -3.39 4.24
C CYS A 56 9.93 -4.91 4.33
N GLN A 57 10.22 -5.46 5.50
CA GLN A 57 10.37 -6.90 5.71
C GLN A 57 9.03 -7.61 5.90
N ASP A 58 8.10 -6.99 6.64
CA ASP A 58 6.92 -7.69 7.15
C ASP A 58 5.64 -7.29 6.41
N ALA A 59 5.47 -6.00 6.09
CA ALA A 59 4.21 -5.50 5.51
C ALA A 59 4.25 -5.44 3.97
N LEU A 60 5.35 -4.97 3.39
CA LEU A 60 5.53 -4.77 1.96
C LEU A 60 5.33 -6.06 1.12
N PRO A 61 5.84 -7.24 1.53
CA PRO A 61 5.65 -8.47 0.77
C PRO A 61 4.17 -8.87 0.64
N GLY A 62 3.41 -8.78 1.73
CA GLY A 62 1.97 -9.07 1.74
C GLY A 62 1.19 -8.12 0.83
N LEU A 63 1.49 -6.82 0.93
CA LEU A 63 0.88 -5.81 0.07
C LEU A 63 1.19 -6.03 -1.40
N LEU A 64 2.44 -6.34 -1.76
CA LEU A 64 2.83 -6.62 -3.13
C LEU A 64 2.12 -7.87 -3.68
N SER A 65 2.00 -8.92 -2.86
CA SER A 65 1.28 -10.13 -3.23
C SER A 65 -0.19 -9.84 -3.54
N ALA A 66 -0.88 -9.09 -2.68
CA ALA A 66 -2.28 -8.72 -2.90
C ALA A 66 -2.49 -7.95 -4.21
N ILE A 67 -1.64 -6.96 -4.49
CA ILE A 67 -1.72 -6.18 -5.73
C ILE A 67 -1.48 -7.04 -6.97
N ARG A 68 -0.50 -7.96 -6.93
CA ARG A 68 -0.24 -8.89 -8.04
C ARG A 68 -1.41 -9.85 -8.28
N THR A 69 -2.07 -10.30 -7.22
CA THR A 69 -3.28 -11.12 -7.35
C THR A 69 -4.36 -10.34 -8.09
N LEU A 70 -4.66 -9.10 -7.66
CA LEU A 70 -5.63 -8.23 -8.33
C LEU A 70 -5.29 -7.96 -9.80
N GLU A 71 -4.02 -7.71 -10.10
CA GLU A 71 -3.53 -7.51 -11.47
C GLU A 71 -3.79 -8.76 -12.33
N SER A 72 -3.46 -9.94 -11.81
CA SER A 72 -3.68 -11.20 -12.52
C SER A 72 -5.16 -11.50 -12.76
N GLU A 73 -6.04 -11.12 -11.82
CA GLU A 73 -7.49 -11.28 -11.94
C GLU A 73 -8.08 -10.32 -12.97
N ALA A 74 -7.58 -9.09 -13.03
CA ALA A 74 -8.00 -8.10 -14.02
C ALA A 74 -7.59 -8.51 -15.45
N GLN A 75 -6.39 -9.09 -15.62
CA GLN A 75 -5.91 -9.57 -16.91
C GLN A 75 -6.69 -10.77 -17.45
N LYS A 76 -7.24 -11.63 -16.58
CA LYS A 76 -8.09 -12.77 -16.99
C LYS A 76 -9.49 -12.36 -17.47
N GLN A 77 -9.90 -11.12 -17.20
CA GLN A 77 -11.21 -10.57 -17.58
C GLN A 77 -11.16 -9.80 -18.91
N THR A 78 -10.00 -9.73 -19.55
CA THR A 78 -9.76 -9.08 -20.86
C THR A 78 -9.54 -10.15 -21.92
#